data_AF-A0A499UB42-F1
#
_entry.id   AF-A0A499UB42-F1
#
_cell.length_a   1.000
_cell.length_b   1.000
_cell.length_c   1.000
_cell.angle_alpha   90.00
_cell.angle_beta   90.00
_cell.angle_gamma   90.00
#
_symmetry.space_group_name_H-M   'P 1'
#
loop_
_entity.id
_entity.type
_entity.pdbx_description
1 polymer ?
#
loop_
_entity_poly.entity_id
_entity_poly.type
_entity_poly.pdbx_seq_one_letter_code
_entity_poly.pdbx_strand_id
1 'polypeptide(L)'
;VKDAEANAEADKKRRAGVEARNQAESLIHSSEKSLQEYGDKVTEADRKAIEDAIAALKTSVEASEPDADDIQAKTQTLMEASMKLGEGHV
;
A
#
# COMPACT_ATOMS: atom_id res chain seq x y z
N VAL A 1 26.25 26.72 -1.42
CA VAL A 1 25.23 26.25 -0.44
C VAL A 1 23.88 26.00 -1.09
N LYS A 2 23.34 26.90 -1.94
CA LYS A 2 22.05 26.69 -2.64
C LYS A 2 21.93 25.42 -3.49
N ASP A 3 23.04 24.91 -4.03
CA ASP A 3 23.05 23.67 -4.83
C ASP A 3 22.88 22.40 -3.97
N ALA A 4 23.30 22.44 -2.70
CA ALA A 4 23.18 21.29 -1.80
C ALA A 4 21.74 21.07 -1.30
N GLU A 5 20.96 22.15 -1.17
CA GLU A 5 19.57 22.08 -0.69
C GLU A 5 18.61 21.56 -1.77
N ALA A 6 18.78 21.99 -3.03
CA ALA A 6 17.96 21.52 -4.14
C ALA A 6 18.16 20.03 -4.44
N ASN A 7 19.40 19.54 -4.31
CA ASN A 7 19.70 18.11 -4.44
C ASN A 7 19.14 17.31 -3.26
N ALA A 8 19.16 17.85 -2.03
CA ALA A 8 18.60 17.19 -0.86
C ALA A 8 17.07 16.97 -0.97
N GLU A 9 16.33 17.91 -1.57
CA GLU A 9 14.89 17.75 -1.83
C GLU A 9 14.59 16.72 -2.93
N ALA A 10 15.37 16.73 -4.02
CA ALA A 10 15.22 15.76 -5.09
C ALA A 10 15.56 14.33 -4.61
N ASP A 11 16.59 14.18 -3.79
CA ASP A 11 16.98 12.91 -3.18
C ASP A 11 15.94 12.45 -2.15
N LYS A 12 15.39 13.37 -1.34
CA LYS A 12 14.25 13.09 -0.43
C LYS A 12 13.02 12.58 -1.18
N LYS A 13 12.65 13.22 -2.30
CA LYS A 13 11.50 12.77 -3.10
C LYS A 13 11.74 11.39 -3.72
N ARG A 14 12.96 11.13 -4.21
CA ARG A 14 13.32 9.79 -4.70
C ARG A 14 13.24 8.74 -3.60
N ARG A 15 13.81 9.03 -2.41
CA ARG A 15 13.72 8.14 -1.25
C ARG A 15 12.27 7.89 -0.83
N ALA A 16 11.46 8.94 -0.72
CA ALA A 16 10.06 8.82 -0.34
C ALA A 16 9.27 7.95 -1.33
N GLY A 17 9.49 8.09 -2.63
CA GLY A 17 8.84 7.23 -3.63
C GLY A 17 9.28 5.77 -3.56
N VAL A 18 10.56 5.51 -3.25
CA VAL A 18 11.08 4.14 -3.05
C VAL A 18 10.56 3.54 -1.74
N GLU A 19 10.50 4.31 -0.65
CA GLU A 19 9.93 3.89 0.63
C GLU A 19 8.43 3.60 0.48
N ALA A 20 7.68 4.46 -0.20
CA ALA A 20 6.26 4.25 -0.46
C ALA A 20 6.01 2.95 -1.24
N ARG A 21 6.83 2.66 -2.27
CA ARG A 21 6.76 1.37 -3.00
C ARG A 21 7.06 0.18 -2.10
N ASN A 22 8.15 0.24 -1.32
CA ASN A 22 8.50 -0.86 -0.41
C ASN A 22 7.42 -1.09 0.66
N GLN A 23 6.85 -0.02 1.22
CA GLN A 23 5.74 -0.13 2.17
C GLN A 23 4.51 -0.74 1.50
N ALA A 24 4.17 -0.29 0.30
CA ALA A 24 3.05 -0.81 -0.47
C ALA A 24 3.20 -2.30 -0.77
N GLU A 25 4.36 -2.74 -1.28
CA GLU A 25 4.65 -4.16 -1.56
C GLU A 25 4.59 -5.01 -0.28
N SER A 26 5.19 -4.53 0.81
CA SER A 26 5.14 -5.22 2.11
C SER A 26 3.71 -5.33 2.62
N LEU A 27 2.89 -4.28 2.45
CA LEU A 27 1.50 -4.28 2.89
C LEU A 27 0.66 -5.23 2.03
N ILE A 28 0.81 -5.19 0.70
CA ILE A 28 0.19 -6.14 -0.24
C ILE A 28 0.41 -7.57 0.24
N HIS A 29 1.67 -7.94 0.48
CA HIS A 29 1.99 -9.32 0.83
C HIS A 29 1.42 -9.72 2.20
N SER A 30 1.46 -8.81 3.18
CA SER A 30 0.87 -9.03 4.50
C SER A 30 -0.65 -9.15 4.44
N SER A 31 -1.31 -8.33 3.62
CA SER A 31 -2.76 -8.32 3.43
C SER A 31 -3.22 -9.56 2.66
N GLU A 32 -2.52 -9.98 1.60
CA GLU A 32 -2.77 -11.24 0.88
C GLU A 32 -2.72 -12.43 1.85
N LYS A 33 -1.67 -12.49 2.68
CA LYS A 33 -1.53 -13.55 3.68
C LYS A 33 -2.69 -13.52 4.69
N SER A 34 -3.03 -12.33 5.19
CA SER A 34 -4.13 -12.16 6.15
C SER A 34 -5.48 -12.54 5.54
N LEU A 35 -5.71 -12.23 4.27
CA LEU A 35 -6.86 -12.68 3.49
C LEU A 35 -6.90 -14.20 3.31
N GLN A 36 -5.74 -14.83 3.16
CA GLN A 36 -5.66 -16.28 3.03
C GLN A 36 -5.90 -16.99 4.37
N GLU A 37 -5.47 -16.40 5.49
CA GLU A 37 -5.61 -16.97 6.84
C GLU A 37 -6.98 -16.66 7.49
N TYR A 38 -7.50 -15.44 7.26
CA TYR A 38 -8.72 -14.93 7.92
C TYR A 38 -9.82 -14.54 6.94
N GLY A 39 -9.62 -14.66 5.63
CA GLY A 39 -10.63 -14.29 4.64
C GLY A 39 -11.92 -15.10 4.75
N ASP A 40 -11.86 -16.29 5.37
CA ASP A 40 -13.04 -17.11 5.69
C ASP A 40 -13.82 -16.61 6.92
N LYS A 41 -13.22 -15.72 7.72
CA LYS A 41 -13.85 -15.07 8.88
C LYS A 41 -14.48 -13.71 8.56
N VAL A 42 -14.25 -13.18 7.36
CA VAL A 42 -14.86 -11.92 6.88
C VAL A 42 -15.93 -12.19 5.83
N THR A 43 -16.74 -11.18 5.53
CA THR A 43 -17.76 -11.31 4.50
C THR A 43 -17.11 -11.36 3.11
N GLU A 44 -17.79 -11.98 2.14
CA GLU A 44 -17.34 -12.03 0.74
C GLU A 44 -17.16 -10.61 0.16
N ALA A 45 -17.97 -9.64 0.62
CA ALA A 45 -17.86 -8.24 0.23
C ALA A 45 -16.58 -7.59 0.77
N ASP A 46 -16.25 -7.79 2.05
CA ASP A 46 -15.01 -7.27 2.65
C ASP A 46 -13.77 -7.96 2.06
N ARG A 47 -13.83 -9.28 1.89
CA ARG A 47 -12.79 -10.09 1.25
C ARG A 47 -12.44 -9.48 -0.12
N LYS A 48 -13.46 -9.31 -0.96
CA LYS A 48 -13.31 -8.76 -2.30
C LYS A 48 -12.80 -7.32 -2.28
N ALA A 49 -13.26 -6.48 -1.35
CA ALA A 49 -12.78 -5.10 -1.23
C ALA A 49 -11.27 -5.04 -0.92
N ILE A 50 -10.77 -5.95 -0.08
CA ILE A 50 -9.33 -6.03 0.23
C ILE A 50 -8.56 -6.59 -0.96
N GLU A 51 -9.05 -7.63 -1.65
CA GLU A 51 -8.43 -8.15 -2.88
C GLU A 51 -8.34 -7.10 -3.99
N ASP A 52 -9.41 -6.34 -4.22
CA ASP A 52 -9.44 -5.22 -5.16
C ASP A 52 -8.45 -4.11 -4.74
N ALA A 53 -8.35 -3.78 -3.45
CA ALA A 53 -7.40 -2.80 -2.95
C ALA A 53 -5.94 -3.26 -3.13
N ILE A 54 -5.65 -4.54 -2.87
CA ILE A 54 -4.34 -5.15 -3.11
C ILE A 54 -3.97 -5.06 -4.59
N ALA A 55 -4.87 -5.50 -5.48
CA ALA A 55 -4.64 -5.49 -6.92
C ALA A 55 -4.43 -4.06 -7.44
N ALA A 56 -5.23 -3.11 -6.94
CA ALA A 56 -5.12 -1.70 -7.31
C ALA A 56 -3.79 -1.08 -6.85
N LEU A 57 -3.33 -1.38 -5.63
CA LEU A 57 -2.05 -0.91 -5.09
C LEU A 57 -0.88 -1.52 -5.86
N LYS A 58 -0.96 -2.84 -6.13
CA LYS A 58 0.03 -3.59 -6.88
C LYS A 58 0.22 -3.02 -8.28
N THR A 59 -0.90 -2.74 -8.96
CA THR A 59 -0.88 -2.12 -10.29
C THR A 59 -0.22 -0.74 -10.27
N SER A 60 -0.40 0.06 -9.21
CA SER A 60 0.23 1.37 -9.09
C SER A 60 1.73 1.31 -8.83
N VAL A 61 2.20 0.34 -8.04
CA VAL A 61 3.64 0.17 -7.79
C VAL A 61 4.36 -0.44 -9.00
N GLU A 62 3.67 -1.27 -9.80
CA GLU A 62 4.18 -1.86 -11.04
C GLU A 62 3.99 -0.96 -12.28
N ALA A 63 3.29 0.17 -12.14
CA ALA A 63 3.08 1.11 -13.23
C ALA A 63 4.42 1.67 -13.76
N SER A 64 4.50 1.92 -15.07
CA SER A 64 5.70 2.50 -15.68
C SER A 64 6.02 3.90 -15.13
N GLU A 65 5.00 4.64 -14.72
CA GLU A 65 5.11 5.92 -14.03
C GLU A 65 4.38 5.83 -12.68
N PRO A 66 5.04 5.30 -11.64
CA PRO A 66 4.44 5.11 -10.32
C PRO A 66 4.29 6.46 -9.62
N ASP A 67 3.04 6.86 -9.38
CA ASP A 67 2.71 8.06 -8.64
C ASP A 67 2.78 7.81 -7.13
N ALA A 68 3.68 8.53 -6.46
CA ALA A 68 3.92 8.32 -5.03
C ALA A 68 2.70 8.67 -4.17
N ASP A 69 1.93 9.69 -4.55
CA ASP A 69 0.70 10.08 -3.86
C ASP A 69 -0.38 9.00 -4.05
N ASP A 70 -0.53 8.48 -5.27
CA ASP A 70 -1.48 7.39 -5.56
C ASP A 70 -1.13 6.10 -4.80
N ILE A 71 0.15 5.70 -4.80
CA ILE A 71 0.64 4.54 -4.03
C ILE A 71 0.35 4.75 -2.55
N GLN A 72 0.64 5.93 -2.01
CA GLN A 72 0.42 6.21 -0.59
C GLN A 72 -1.09 6.20 -0.24
N ALA A 73 -1.95 6.76 -1.10
CA ALA A 73 -3.40 6.76 -0.92
C ALA A 73 -3.98 5.33 -0.96
N LYS A 74 -3.55 4.51 -1.92
CA LYS A 74 -3.94 3.11 -2.02
C LYS A 74 -3.38 2.26 -0.87
N THR A 75 -2.17 2.57 -0.39
CA THR A 75 -1.57 1.94 0.80
C THR A 75 -2.44 2.22 2.02
N GLN A 76 -2.83 3.47 2.25
CA GLN A 76 -3.78 3.84 3.31
C GLN A 76 -5.10 3.08 3.18
N THR A 77 -5.68 3.05 1.97
CA THR A 77 -6.94 2.35 1.70
C THR A 77 -6.85 0.86 2.04
N LEU A 78 -5.77 0.19 1.61
CA LEU A 78 -5.53 -1.22 1.94
C LEU A 78 -5.33 -1.42 3.44
N MET A 79 -4.66 -0.49 4.11
CA MET A 79 -4.42 -0.55 5.56
C MET A 79 -5.73 -0.45 6.34
N GLU A 80 -6.61 0.49 5.97
CA GLU A 80 -7.95 0.65 6.55
C GLU A 80 -8.83 -0.59 6.30
N ALA A 81 -8.78 -1.15 5.08
CA ALA A 81 -9.51 -2.37 4.76
C ALA A 81 -8.97 -3.58 5.53
N SER A 82 -7.64 -3.66 5.70
CA SER A 82 -6.97 -4.73 6.46
C SER A 82 -7.22 -4.61 7.97
N MET A 83 -7.36 -3.39 8.51
CA MET A 83 -7.74 -3.18 9.91
C MET A 83 -9.14 -3.74 10.19
N LYS A 84 -10.11 -3.52 9.29
CA LYS A 84 -11.46 -4.11 9.42
C LYS A 84 -11.42 -5.64 9.46
N LEU A 85 -10.50 -6.26 8.73
CA LEU A 85 -10.27 -7.72 8.76
C LEU A 85 -9.65 -8.18 10.10
N GLY A 86 -8.82 -7.36 10.75
CA GLY A 86 -8.24 -7.62 12.06
C GLY A 86 -9.15 -7.31 13.26
N GLU A 87 -10.00 -6.28 13.17
CA GLU A 87 -10.93 -5.87 14.25
C GLU A 87 -12.08 -6.86 14.45
N GLY A 88 -12.43 -7.68 13.45
CA GLY A 88 -13.33 -8.82 13.62
C GLY A 88 -12.79 -9.93 14.52
N HIS A 89 -11.58 -9.78 15.07
CA HIS A 89 -10.88 -10.76 15.90
C HIS A 89 -10.67 -10.36 17.38
N VAL A 90 -11.34 -9.31 17.87
CA VAL A 90 -11.29 -8.92 19.30
C VAL A 90 -12.42 -9.54 20.12
#